data_AF-A0A268FH43-F1
#
_entry.id   AF-A0A268FH43-F1
#
_cell.length_a   1.000
_cell.length_b   1.000
_cell.length_c   1.000
_cell.angle_alpha   90.00
_cell.angle_beta   90.00
_cell.angle_gamma   90.00
#
_symmetry.space_group_name_H-M   'P 1'
#
loop_
_entity.id
_entity.type
_entity.pdbx_description
1 polymer ?
#
loop_
_entity_poly.entity_id
_entity_poly.type
_entity_poly.pdbx_seq_one_letter_code
_entity_poly.pdbx_strand_id
1 'polypeptide(L)'
;MSLFDECIEALDEDVHVLSDNNREQILSNFESSFPFAEWGRIEWEKVSNHAAVDTVDEIISFLHQNIDEYSNVVYIIWDEGTLPIIQSTLDKVFKVIDDVTAVSFDTWIFSPSAGYVIEIFHDGEVKVGLK
;
A
#
# COMPACT_ATOMS: atom_id res chain seq x y z
N MET A 1 -14.28 18.40 6.49
CA MET A 1 -13.01 17.79 6.12
C MET A 1 -13.12 16.34 6.52
N SER A 2 -12.97 15.45 5.57
CA SER A 2 -12.89 14.00 5.82
C SER A 2 -11.45 13.61 6.16
N LEU A 3 -11.24 12.42 6.72
CA LEU A 3 -9.90 11.88 6.95
C LEU A 3 -9.14 11.70 5.63
N PHE A 4 -9.88 11.42 4.54
CA PHE A 4 -9.30 11.42 3.21
C PHE A 4 -8.79 12.81 2.79
N ASP A 5 -9.54 13.89 3.04
CA ASP A 5 -9.08 15.25 2.75
C ASP A 5 -7.83 15.61 3.56
N GLU A 6 -7.78 15.24 4.85
CA GLU A 6 -6.61 15.42 5.73
C GLU A 6 -5.37 14.67 5.20
N CYS A 7 -5.55 13.42 4.76
CA CYS A 7 -4.50 12.62 4.14
C CYS A 7 -3.96 13.26 2.85
N ILE A 8 -4.84 13.78 1.98
CA ILE A 8 -4.44 14.50 0.76
C ILE A 8 -3.66 15.77 1.11
N GLU A 9 -4.10 16.55 2.10
CA GLU A 9 -3.38 17.74 2.57
C GLU A 9 -2.00 17.39 3.16
N ALA A 10 -1.89 16.28 3.90
CA ALA A 10 -0.64 15.83 4.50
C ALA A 10 0.38 15.32 3.45
N LEU A 11 -0.09 14.66 2.39
CA LEU A 11 0.76 14.17 1.29
C LEU A 11 1.29 15.27 0.36
N ASP A 12 0.72 16.47 0.45
CA ASP A 12 1.15 17.69 -0.25
C ASP A 12 1.03 17.59 -1.80
N GLU A 13 1.56 18.57 -2.54
CA GLU A 13 1.28 18.83 -3.98
C GLU A 13 1.54 17.67 -4.98
N ASP A 14 2.22 16.57 -4.61
CA ASP A 14 2.54 15.47 -5.56
C ASP A 14 1.61 14.25 -5.46
N VAL A 15 0.52 14.31 -4.70
CA VAL A 15 -0.47 13.23 -4.65
C VAL A 15 -1.39 13.27 -5.86
N HIS A 16 -1.56 12.11 -6.51
CA HIS A 16 -2.44 11.98 -7.67
C HIS A 16 -3.60 11.06 -7.33
N VAL A 17 -4.80 11.62 -7.25
CA VAL A 17 -6.04 10.84 -7.11
C VAL A 17 -6.38 10.21 -8.46
N LEU A 18 -6.50 8.89 -8.53
CA LEU A 18 -6.74 8.18 -9.79
C LEU A 18 -8.19 8.36 -10.26
N SER A 19 -8.36 8.51 -11.58
CA SER A 19 -9.65 8.36 -12.25
C SER A 19 -10.10 6.89 -12.27
N ASP A 20 -11.40 6.65 -12.41
CA ASP A 20 -12.02 5.31 -12.43
C ASP A 20 -11.30 4.27 -13.32
N ASN A 21 -10.96 4.62 -14.57
CA ASN A 21 -10.27 3.69 -15.47
C ASN A 21 -8.89 3.25 -14.95
N ASN A 22 -8.13 4.18 -14.36
CA ASN A 22 -6.80 3.84 -13.82
C ASN A 22 -6.94 3.08 -12.50
N ARG A 23 -7.97 3.40 -11.70
CA ARG A 23 -8.29 2.68 -10.46
C ARG A 23 -8.54 1.19 -10.72
N GLU A 24 -9.37 0.86 -11.71
CA GLU A 24 -9.66 -0.54 -12.07
C GLU A 24 -8.42 -1.30 -12.54
N GLN A 25 -7.55 -0.65 -13.31
CA GLN A 25 -6.28 -1.25 -13.75
C GLN A 25 -5.36 -1.57 -12.58
N ILE A 26 -5.24 -0.66 -11.61
CA ILE A 26 -4.42 -0.88 -10.41
C ILE A 26 -4.99 -2.00 -9.54
N LEU A 27 -6.30 -2.02 -9.30
CA LEU A 27 -6.95 -3.10 -8.55
C LEU A 27 -6.78 -4.45 -9.23
N SER A 28 -7.03 -4.53 -10.54
CA SER A 28 -6.84 -5.77 -11.29
C SER A 28 -5.39 -6.25 -11.23
N ASN A 29 -4.42 -5.33 -11.33
CA ASN A 29 -3.01 -5.68 -11.19
C ASN A 29 -2.71 -6.20 -9.77
N PHE A 30 -3.24 -5.53 -8.76
CA PHE A 30 -3.04 -5.89 -7.36
C PHE A 30 -3.60 -7.28 -7.02
N GLU A 31 -4.87 -7.52 -7.33
CA GLU A 31 -5.57 -8.79 -7.09
C GLU A 31 -4.97 -9.95 -7.90
N SER A 32 -4.39 -9.68 -9.08
CA SER A 32 -3.68 -10.70 -9.87
C SER A 32 -2.25 -10.97 -9.40
N SER A 33 -1.65 -10.04 -8.64
CA SER A 33 -0.26 -10.14 -8.18
C SER A 33 -0.13 -10.84 -6.83
N PHE A 34 -1.15 -10.74 -5.97
CA PHE A 34 -1.14 -11.33 -4.63
C PHE A 34 -2.36 -12.20 -4.39
N PRO A 35 -2.21 -13.32 -3.68
CA PRO A 35 -3.34 -14.19 -3.33
C PRO A 35 -4.16 -13.55 -2.21
N PHE A 36 -5.47 -13.42 -2.39
CA PHE A 36 -6.40 -12.89 -1.38
C PHE A 36 -7.32 -13.98 -0.84
N ALA A 37 -7.55 -13.93 0.47
CA ALA A 37 -8.58 -14.70 1.13
C ALA A 37 -9.96 -14.08 0.86
N GLU A 38 -11.03 -14.86 1.04
CA GLU A 38 -12.42 -14.37 0.86
C GLU A 38 -12.78 -13.18 1.75
N TRP A 39 -12.07 -13.00 2.87
CA TRP A 39 -12.25 -11.89 3.81
C TRP A 39 -11.32 -10.70 3.55
N GLY A 40 -10.68 -10.62 2.38
CA GLY A 40 -9.98 -9.42 1.91
C GLY A 40 -8.52 -9.27 2.34
N ARG A 41 -7.95 -10.22 3.09
CA ARG A 41 -6.53 -10.21 3.44
C ARG A 41 -5.66 -10.93 2.43
N ILE A 42 -4.40 -10.53 2.32
CA ILE A 42 -3.41 -11.31 1.59
C ILE A 42 -3.17 -12.64 2.32
N GLU A 43 -3.21 -13.75 1.57
CA GLU A 43 -2.85 -15.08 2.06
C GLU A 43 -1.32 -15.20 2.12
N TRP A 44 -0.71 -14.59 3.13
CA TRP A 44 0.75 -14.51 3.29
C TRP A 44 1.47 -15.86 3.25
N GLU A 45 0.84 -16.94 3.71
CA GLU A 45 1.36 -18.31 3.61
C GLU A 45 1.59 -18.79 2.15
N LYS A 46 0.95 -18.14 1.18
CA LYS A 46 1.12 -18.40 -0.27
C LYS A 46 2.11 -17.43 -0.94
N VAL A 47 2.54 -16.38 -0.24
CA VAL A 47 3.53 -15.42 -0.73
C VAL A 47 4.92 -15.93 -0.34
N SER A 48 5.76 -16.28 -1.32
CA SER A 48 7.04 -16.96 -1.02
C SER A 48 8.07 -16.05 -0.34
N ASN A 49 8.07 -14.76 -0.66
CA ASN A 49 8.98 -13.78 -0.08
C ASN A 49 8.18 -12.70 0.64
N HIS A 50 8.05 -12.85 1.95
CA HIS A 50 7.36 -11.89 2.82
C HIS A 50 7.99 -11.85 4.21
N ALA A 51 7.70 -10.80 4.95
CA ALA A 51 8.10 -10.63 6.34
C ALA A 51 7.00 -9.90 7.13
N ALA A 52 6.81 -10.30 8.39
CA ALA A 52 6.18 -9.44 9.38
C ALA A 52 7.20 -8.40 9.85
N VAL A 53 6.75 -7.17 10.02
CA VAL A 53 7.60 -5.99 10.32
C VAL A 53 6.88 -5.10 11.32
N ASP A 54 7.64 -4.46 12.20
CA ASP A 54 7.10 -3.60 13.25
C ASP A 54 7.38 -2.11 12.98
N THR A 55 8.29 -1.80 12.04
CA THR A 55 8.73 -0.43 11.78
C THR A 55 8.92 -0.13 10.30
N VAL A 56 8.87 1.17 9.96
CA VAL A 56 9.22 1.67 8.62
C VAL A 56 10.64 1.26 8.21
N ASP A 57 11.60 1.31 9.14
CA ASP A 57 12.99 0.93 8.87
C ASP A 57 13.13 -0.56 8.51
N GLU A 58 12.32 -1.43 9.11
CA GLU A 58 12.26 -2.85 8.76
C GLU A 58 11.66 -3.09 7.39
N ILE A 59 10.60 -2.35 7.01
CA ILE A 59 10.04 -2.38 5.66
C ILE A 59 11.11 -1.98 4.63
N ILE A 60 11.77 -0.85 4.85
CA ILE A 60 12.84 -0.36 3.94
C ILE A 60 13.97 -1.38 3.86
N SER A 61 14.38 -1.94 4.99
CA SER A 61 15.44 -2.96 5.04
C SER A 61 15.06 -4.21 4.25
N PHE A 62 13.81 -4.68 4.36
CA PHE A 62 13.30 -5.81 3.58
C PHE A 62 13.35 -5.50 2.07
N LEU A 63 12.85 -4.33 1.66
CA LEU A 63 12.81 -3.96 0.24
C LEU A 63 14.23 -3.84 -0.34
N HIS A 64 15.17 -3.21 0.36
CA HIS A 64 16.56 -3.09 -0.09
C HIS A 64 17.29 -4.43 -0.20
N GLN A 65 16.92 -5.43 0.61
CA GLN A 65 17.55 -6.75 0.55
C GLN A 65 17.04 -7.62 -0.59
N ASN A 66 15.86 -7.32 -1.11
CA ASN A 66 15.16 -8.21 -2.04
C ASN A 66 14.81 -7.59 -3.40
N ILE A 67 15.03 -6.28 -3.60
CA ILE A 67 14.72 -5.58 -4.86
C ILE A 67 15.96 -4.83 -5.35
N ASP A 68 16.39 -5.12 -6.57
CA ASP A 68 17.58 -4.50 -7.19
C ASP A 68 17.32 -3.04 -7.64
N GLU A 69 16.10 -2.74 -8.08
CA GLU A 69 15.71 -1.42 -8.61
C GLU A 69 14.49 -0.89 -7.86
N TYR A 70 14.73 0.10 -7.00
CA TYR A 70 13.69 0.69 -6.15
C TYR A 70 12.88 1.72 -6.95
N SER A 71 11.65 1.36 -7.32
CA SER A 71 10.66 2.32 -7.80
C SER A 71 9.88 2.88 -6.61
N ASN A 72 10.03 4.18 -6.35
CA ASN A 72 9.34 4.80 -5.21
C ASN A 72 7.85 4.99 -5.48
N VAL A 73 7.36 4.83 -6.71
CA VAL A 73 5.95 5.03 -7.05
C VAL A 73 5.11 3.92 -6.43
N VAL A 74 4.15 4.33 -5.59
CA VAL A 74 3.23 3.45 -4.89
C VAL A 74 1.81 3.93 -5.04
N TYR A 75 0.89 2.98 -4.91
CA TYR A 75 -0.55 3.20 -4.86
C TYR A 75 -1.05 2.83 -3.48
N ILE A 76 -1.85 3.71 -2.89
CA ILE A 76 -2.48 3.50 -1.60
C ILE A 76 -3.92 3.07 -1.86
N ILE A 77 -4.27 1.92 -1.32
CA ILE A 77 -5.55 1.24 -1.48
C ILE A 77 -6.10 1.01 -0.08
N TRP A 78 -7.38 1.33 0.13
CA TRP A 78 -8.08 1.10 1.39
C TRP A 78 -9.17 0.05 1.22
N ASP A 79 -9.60 -0.56 2.34
CA ASP A 79 -10.65 -1.60 2.33
C ASP A 79 -12.04 -1.07 1.98
N GLU A 80 -12.30 0.22 2.22
CA GLU A 80 -13.54 0.85 1.80
C GLU A 80 -13.52 1.08 0.27
N GLY A 81 -14.16 0.18 -0.48
CA GLY A 81 -14.15 0.19 -1.95
C GLY A 81 -14.68 1.46 -2.64
N THR A 82 -15.38 2.34 -1.92
CA THR A 82 -15.83 3.65 -2.39
C THR A 82 -14.75 4.73 -2.32
N LEU A 83 -13.67 4.52 -1.57
CA LEU A 83 -12.54 5.43 -1.52
C LEU A 83 -11.76 5.39 -2.85
N PRO A 84 -11.21 6.55 -3.27
CA PRO A 84 -10.35 6.59 -4.44
C PRO A 84 -9.00 5.93 -4.13
N ILE A 85 -8.31 5.45 -5.16
CA ILE A 85 -6.90 5.06 -5.05
C ILE A 85 -6.05 6.29 -5.34
N ILE A 86 -5.02 6.49 -4.54
CA ILE A 86 -4.07 7.58 -4.73
C ILE A 86 -2.70 7.04 -5.10
N GLN A 87 -1.97 7.79 -5.91
CA GLN A 87 -0.58 7.54 -6.26
C GLN A 87 0.31 8.55 -5.55
N SER A 88 1.41 8.08 -4.96
CA SER A 88 2.43 8.91 -4.33
C SER A 88 3.80 8.21 -4.39
N THR A 89 4.76 8.71 -3.63
CA THR A 89 6.05 8.07 -3.41
C THR A 89 6.12 7.44 -2.02
N LEU A 90 6.76 6.26 -1.88
CA LEU A 90 6.84 5.54 -0.61
C LEU A 90 7.41 6.40 0.53
N ASP A 91 8.45 7.20 0.27
CA ASP A 91 9.07 8.09 1.27
C ASP A 91 8.10 9.17 1.79
N LYS A 92 7.17 9.64 0.95
CA LYS A 92 6.14 10.59 1.37
C LYS A 92 5.09 9.90 2.21
N VAL A 93 4.61 8.73 1.76
CA VAL A 93 3.64 7.92 2.49
C VAL A 93 4.14 7.61 3.90
N PHE A 94 5.41 7.21 4.07
CA PHE A 94 5.97 6.94 5.39
C PHE A 94 6.07 8.17 6.31
N LYS A 95 6.23 9.38 5.76
CA LYS A 95 6.27 10.61 6.57
C LYS A 95 4.93 10.98 7.17
N VAL A 96 3.83 10.55 6.54
CA VAL A 96 2.45 10.86 6.94
C VAL A 96 1.63 9.58 7.10
N ILE A 97 2.28 8.50 7.56
CA ILE A 97 1.68 7.17 7.61
C ILE A 97 0.46 7.13 8.54
N ASP A 98 0.45 7.94 9.59
CA ASP A 98 -0.68 8.09 10.51
C ASP A 98 -1.90 8.65 9.78
N ASP A 99 -1.73 9.70 8.95
CA ASP A 99 -2.83 10.26 8.15
C ASP A 99 -3.33 9.27 7.09
N VAL A 100 -2.41 8.51 6.47
CA VAL A 100 -2.74 7.49 5.46
C VAL A 100 -3.55 6.33 6.05
N THR A 101 -3.15 5.85 7.22
CA THR A 101 -3.79 4.73 7.92
C THR A 101 -5.03 5.15 8.71
N ALA A 102 -5.24 6.44 8.96
CA ALA A 102 -6.45 6.94 9.57
C ALA A 102 -7.66 6.92 8.61
N VAL A 103 -7.45 6.91 7.29
CA VAL A 103 -8.53 7.03 6.29
C VAL A 103 -9.51 5.86 6.36
N SER A 104 -9.02 4.62 6.54
CA SER A 104 -9.83 3.41 6.63
C SER A 104 -9.13 2.36 7.51
N PHE A 105 -9.80 1.23 7.79
CA PHE A 105 -9.29 0.22 8.71
C PHE A 105 -8.06 -0.51 8.17
N ASP A 106 -8.14 -1.04 6.95
CA ASP A 106 -7.03 -1.77 6.34
C ASP A 106 -6.48 -0.98 5.16
N THR A 107 -5.15 -0.97 5.05
CA THR A 107 -4.44 -0.20 4.03
C THR A 107 -3.40 -1.08 3.34
N TRP A 108 -3.36 -1.00 2.00
CA TRP A 108 -2.31 -1.59 1.19
C TRP A 108 -1.53 -0.50 0.47
N ILE A 109 -0.20 -0.56 0.56
CA ILE A 109 0.73 0.27 -0.19
C ILE A 109 1.39 -0.62 -1.24
N PHE A 110 0.98 -0.47 -2.49
CA PHE A 110 1.33 -1.38 -3.58
C PHE A 110 2.21 -0.70 -4.63
N SER A 111 3.33 -1.33 -5.00
CA SER A 111 4.11 -0.95 -6.18
C SER A 111 4.05 -2.05 -7.24
N PRO A 112 3.25 -1.89 -8.32
CA PRO A 112 3.19 -2.88 -9.39
C PRO A 112 4.53 -3.01 -10.14
N SER A 113 5.23 -1.87 -10.28
CA SER A 113 6.52 -1.77 -10.97
C SER A 113 7.64 -2.51 -10.24
N ALA A 114 7.82 -2.24 -8.94
CA ALA A 114 8.80 -2.94 -8.11
C ALA A 114 8.31 -4.31 -7.61
N GLY A 115 7.01 -4.59 -7.74
CA GLY A 115 6.44 -5.90 -7.44
C GLY A 115 6.28 -6.22 -5.96
N TYR A 116 6.07 -5.20 -5.11
CA TYR A 116 5.86 -5.40 -3.68
C TYR A 116 4.53 -4.82 -3.20
N VAL A 117 4.06 -5.31 -2.06
CA VAL A 117 2.96 -4.74 -1.28
C VAL A 117 3.33 -4.70 0.20
N ILE A 118 2.87 -3.65 0.88
CA ILE A 118 2.81 -3.56 2.33
C ILE A 118 1.33 -3.58 2.72
N GLU A 119 0.92 -4.54 3.55
CA GLU A 119 -0.40 -4.58 4.19
C GLU A 119 -0.26 -4.07 5.63
N ILE A 120 -1.05 -3.06 5.97
CA ILE A 120 -1.22 -2.55 7.34
C ILE A 120 -2.63 -2.92 7.74
N PHE A 121 -2.76 -3.92 8.61
CA PHE A 121 -4.04 -4.46 9.05
C PHE A 121 -4.49 -3.77 10.35
N HIS A 122 -5.80 -3.58 10.52
CA HIS A 122 -6.37 -2.80 11.64
C HIS A 122 -6.08 -3.37 13.04
N ASP A 123 -5.62 -4.61 13.17
CA ASP A 123 -5.18 -5.19 14.44
C ASP A 123 -3.72 -4.83 14.82
N GLY A 124 -3.04 -4.08 13.95
CA GLY A 124 -1.65 -3.64 14.10
C GLY A 124 -0.64 -4.54 13.39
N GLU A 125 -1.05 -5.66 12.79
CA GLU A 125 -0.14 -6.49 12.00
C GLU A 125 0.27 -5.78 10.71
N VAL A 126 1.59 -5.62 10.50
CA VAL A 126 2.15 -5.12 9.25
C VAL A 126 2.98 -6.20 8.59
N LYS A 127 2.71 -6.43 7.30
CA LYS A 127 3.44 -7.39 6.49
C LYS A 127 3.85 -6.76 5.16
N VAL A 128 5.05 -7.09 4.73
CA VAL A 128 5.59 -6.71 3.42
C VAL A 128 5.93 -7.97 2.63
N GLY A 129 5.69 -7.97 1.33
CA GLY A 129 6.12 -9.07 0.48
C GLY A 129 6.16 -8.73 -1.00
N LEU A 130 6.70 -9.69 -1.75
CA LEU A 130 6.96 -9.57 -3.18
C LEU A 130 6.10 -10.57 -3.96
N LYS A 131 5.75 -10.18 -5.19
CA LYS A 131 5.08 -11.06 -6.17
C LYS A 131 5.96 -12.20 -6.63
#